data_AF-A0A2N2MP91-F1
#
_entry.id   AF-A0A2N2MP91-F1
#
_cell.length_a   1.000
_cell.length_b   1.000
_cell.length_c   1.000
_cell.angle_alpha   90.00
_cell.angle_beta   90.00
_cell.angle_gamma   90.00
#
_symmetry.space_group_name_H-M   'P 1'
#
loop_
_entity.id
_entity.type
_entity.pdbx_description
1 polymer ?
#
loop_
_entity_poly.entity_id
_entity_poly.type
_entity_poly.pdbx_seq_one_letter_code
_entity_poly.pdbx_strand_id
1 'polypeptide(L)'
;VANHIISMKKRKFETRIQDFDTYVSLIEALPDDRDFAHPDREILAEELKTGCVMGMLMCLNRTERLVFLLGAVFGITDAVGAELLEVSKANFRKMLSRSRLKIYSYMNGVCCHVNKNNPCRCEGKIKTFLELGMIDPRKPRFHRPEFQRVKDVIIERLDEFDQSYYVPFLELFRKQPFYDAPDMTRWLRNMLQNKEFKQLLNIH
;
A
#
# COMPACT_ATOMS: atom_id res chain seq x y z
N VAL A 1 -10.01 -2.27 16.53
CA VAL A 1 -10.45 -2.87 15.24
C VAL A 1 -9.42 -3.82 14.64
N ALA A 2 -8.13 -3.48 14.59
CA ALA A 2 -7.08 -4.38 14.09
C ALA A 2 -7.07 -5.76 14.79
N ASN A 3 -7.14 -5.76 16.13
CA ASN A 3 -7.19 -6.99 16.92
C ASN A 3 -8.41 -7.87 16.56
N HIS A 4 -9.55 -7.29 16.18
CA HIS A 4 -10.72 -8.04 15.72
C HIS A 4 -10.49 -8.69 14.34
N ILE A 5 -9.88 -7.98 13.39
CA ILE A 5 -9.52 -8.51 12.06
C ILE A 5 -8.51 -9.66 12.18
N ILE A 6 -7.56 -9.55 13.11
CA ILE A 6 -6.53 -10.56 13.32
C ILE A 6 -7.10 -11.81 14.00
N SER A 7 -8.04 -11.66 14.94
CA SER A 7 -8.56 -12.75 15.79
C SER A 7 -9.84 -13.43 15.31
N MET A 8 -10.59 -12.84 14.36
CA MET A 8 -11.88 -13.39 13.92
C MET A 8 -11.78 -14.80 13.30
N LYS A 9 -12.86 -15.57 13.27
CA LYS A 9 -12.84 -16.91 12.66
C LYS A 9 -12.44 -16.85 11.18
N LYS A 10 -11.53 -17.73 10.74
CA LYS A 10 -11.11 -17.84 9.33
C LYS A 10 -12.31 -18.11 8.42
N ARG A 11 -12.37 -17.40 7.29
CA ARG A 11 -13.39 -17.62 6.25
C ARG A 11 -12.90 -18.60 5.17
N LYS A 12 -13.83 -19.12 4.36
CA LYS A 12 -13.58 -20.17 3.34
C LYS A 12 -12.38 -19.90 2.42
N PHE A 13 -12.09 -18.65 2.08
CA PHE A 13 -10.93 -18.30 1.24
C PHE A 13 -9.60 -18.40 1.98
N GLU A 14 -9.55 -18.04 3.26
CA GLU A 14 -8.34 -18.15 4.10
C GLU A 14 -7.96 -19.61 4.40
N THR A 15 -8.89 -20.54 4.25
CA THR A 15 -8.62 -21.98 4.39
C THR A 15 -8.17 -22.62 3.08
N ARG A 16 -8.52 -22.02 1.93
CA ARG A 16 -8.18 -22.54 0.59
C ARG A 16 -6.86 -22.01 0.04
N ILE A 17 -6.49 -20.77 0.40
CA ILE A 17 -5.24 -20.13 0.01
C ILE A 17 -4.50 -19.80 1.31
N GLN A 18 -3.36 -20.47 1.55
CA GLN A 18 -2.66 -20.41 2.83
C GLN A 18 -1.25 -19.86 2.72
N ASP A 19 -0.57 -20.13 1.62
CA ASP A 19 0.82 -19.76 1.37
C ASP A 19 1.07 -19.50 -0.11
N PHE A 20 2.21 -18.85 -0.40
CA PHE A 20 2.56 -18.47 -1.76
C PHE A 20 2.99 -19.67 -2.61
N ASP A 21 3.76 -20.60 -2.05
CA ASP A 21 4.32 -21.73 -2.80
C ASP A 21 3.20 -22.59 -3.39
N THR A 22 2.26 -23.04 -2.55
CA THR A 22 1.11 -23.84 -2.98
C THR A 22 0.27 -23.08 -4.00
N TYR A 23 -0.02 -21.81 -3.75
CA TYR A 23 -0.87 -21.02 -4.63
C TYR A 23 -0.23 -20.77 -5.99
N VAL A 24 1.07 -20.48 -6.02
CA VAL A 24 1.83 -20.25 -7.25
C VAL A 24 2.00 -21.55 -8.03
N SER A 25 2.34 -22.66 -7.37
CA SER A 25 2.43 -23.97 -8.04
C SER A 25 1.10 -24.39 -8.65
N LEU A 26 -0.02 -24.14 -7.98
CA LEU A 26 -1.35 -24.36 -8.56
C LEU A 26 -1.55 -23.52 -9.82
N ILE A 27 -1.19 -22.24 -9.79
CA ILE A 27 -1.29 -21.35 -10.95
C ILE A 27 -0.42 -21.86 -12.10
N GLU A 28 0.82 -22.27 -11.84
CA GLU A 28 1.75 -22.77 -12.87
C GLU A 28 1.31 -24.08 -13.49
N ALA A 29 0.61 -24.94 -12.73
CA ALA A 29 0.09 -26.21 -13.22
C ALA A 29 -1.15 -26.07 -14.12
N LEU A 30 -1.80 -24.90 -14.18
CA LEU A 30 -2.98 -24.70 -15.02
C LEU A 30 -2.59 -24.67 -16.51
N PRO A 31 -3.34 -25.38 -17.37
CA PRO A 31 -3.18 -25.28 -18.81
C PRO A 31 -3.28 -23.84 -19.32
N ASP A 32 -2.55 -23.57 -20.40
CA ASP A 32 -2.48 -22.29 -21.08
C ASP A 32 -3.16 -22.39 -22.46
N ASP A 33 -4.47 -22.12 -22.50
CA ASP A 33 -5.33 -22.19 -23.69
C ASP A 33 -5.55 -20.77 -24.28
N ARG A 34 -4.49 -20.12 -24.76
CA ARG A 34 -4.59 -18.71 -25.27
C ARG A 34 -5.48 -18.55 -26.50
N ASP A 35 -5.62 -19.63 -27.27
CA ASP A 35 -6.45 -19.74 -28.47
C ASP A 35 -7.93 -19.92 -28.14
N PHE A 36 -8.29 -20.09 -26.87
CA PHE A 36 -9.68 -20.17 -26.44
C PHE A 36 -10.42 -18.87 -26.76
N ALA A 37 -11.40 -18.96 -27.65
CA ALA A 37 -12.25 -17.86 -28.05
C ALA A 37 -13.49 -17.76 -27.14
N HIS A 38 -13.72 -16.58 -26.57
CA HIS A 38 -14.92 -16.28 -25.78
C HIS A 38 -15.32 -14.82 -26.03
N PRO A 39 -16.62 -14.49 -26.16
CA PRO A 39 -17.07 -13.11 -26.40
C PRO A 39 -16.59 -12.14 -25.31
N ASP A 40 -16.62 -12.56 -24.04
CA ASP A 40 -16.21 -11.74 -22.89
C ASP A 40 -14.72 -11.91 -22.50
N ARG A 41 -13.85 -12.32 -23.44
CA ARG A 41 -12.44 -12.69 -23.14
C ARG A 41 -11.68 -11.64 -22.33
N GLU A 42 -11.83 -10.37 -22.69
CA GLU A 42 -11.14 -9.26 -22.01
C GLU A 42 -11.63 -9.07 -20.57
N ILE A 43 -12.95 -9.08 -20.36
CA ILE A 43 -13.58 -8.97 -19.04
C ILE A 43 -13.16 -10.14 -18.16
N LEU A 44 -13.17 -11.36 -18.68
CA LEU A 44 -12.76 -12.56 -17.96
C LEU A 44 -11.25 -12.56 -17.63
N ALA A 45 -10.41 -12.05 -18.52
CA ALA A 45 -8.98 -11.89 -18.25
C ALA A 45 -8.75 -10.89 -17.09
N GLU A 46 -9.49 -9.78 -17.06
CA GLU A 46 -9.42 -8.80 -15.97
C GLU A 46 -9.97 -9.34 -14.65
N GLU A 47 -11.06 -10.10 -14.70
CA GLU A 47 -11.64 -10.81 -13.57
C GLU A 47 -10.62 -11.78 -12.94
N LEU A 48 -9.93 -12.56 -13.78
CA LEU A 48 -8.87 -13.47 -13.34
C LEU A 48 -7.65 -12.74 -12.79
N LYS A 49 -7.22 -11.66 -13.44
CA LYS A 49 -6.13 -10.81 -12.97
C LYS A 49 -6.44 -10.28 -11.56
N THR A 50 -7.64 -9.74 -11.37
CA THR A 50 -8.08 -9.20 -10.08
C THR A 50 -8.18 -10.30 -9.02
N GLY A 51 -8.82 -11.42 -9.36
CA GLY A 51 -8.90 -12.58 -8.48
C GLY A 51 -7.53 -13.12 -8.07
N CYS A 52 -6.58 -13.15 -9.00
CA CYS A 52 -5.22 -13.59 -8.74
C CYS A 52 -4.49 -12.65 -7.78
N VAL A 53 -4.57 -11.33 -7.99
CA VAL A 53 -3.99 -10.32 -7.06
C VAL A 53 -4.60 -10.45 -5.66
N MET A 54 -5.92 -10.66 -5.57
CA MET A 54 -6.57 -10.93 -4.28
C MET A 54 -6.05 -12.23 -3.65
N GLY A 55 -5.87 -13.30 -4.44
CA GLY A 55 -5.25 -14.54 -3.98
C GLY A 55 -3.85 -14.36 -3.42
N MET A 56 -3.00 -13.57 -4.09
CA MET A 56 -1.65 -13.24 -3.60
C MET A 56 -1.67 -12.52 -2.24
N LEU A 57 -2.65 -11.62 -2.02
CA LEU A 57 -2.85 -11.00 -0.71
C LEU A 57 -3.29 -12.01 0.36
N MET A 58 -4.06 -13.03 -0.04
CA MET A 58 -4.51 -14.08 0.87
C MET A 58 -3.37 -15.00 1.34
N CYS A 59 -2.28 -15.12 0.57
CA CYS A 59 -1.07 -15.86 0.96
C CYS A 59 -0.28 -15.18 2.09
N LEU A 60 -0.47 -13.87 2.31
CA LEU A 60 0.06 -13.22 3.52
C LEU A 60 -0.75 -13.65 4.74
N ASN A 61 -0.07 -13.82 5.89
CA ASN A 61 -0.79 -13.96 7.14
C ASN A 61 -1.57 -12.66 7.45
N ARG A 62 -2.55 -12.73 8.36
CA ARG A 62 -3.46 -11.60 8.60
C ARG A 62 -2.76 -10.31 9.00
N THR A 63 -1.76 -10.41 9.87
CA THR A 63 -0.99 -9.24 10.33
C THR A 63 -0.20 -8.64 9.18
N GLU A 64 0.51 -9.48 8.42
CA GLU A 64 1.25 -9.05 7.22
C GLU A 64 0.32 -8.42 6.18
N ARG A 65 -0.84 -9.01 5.93
CA ARG A 65 -1.86 -8.50 5.01
C ARG A 65 -2.38 -7.14 5.46
N LEU A 66 -2.69 -6.99 6.75
CA LEU A 66 -3.18 -5.72 7.29
C LEU A 66 -2.10 -4.63 7.20
N VAL A 67 -0.85 -4.95 7.56
CA VAL A 67 0.28 -4.03 7.40
C VAL A 67 0.49 -3.66 5.93
N PHE A 68 0.44 -4.62 5.01
CA PHE A 68 0.57 -4.38 3.59
C PHE A 68 -0.55 -3.47 3.06
N LEU A 69 -1.81 -3.73 3.40
CA LEU A 69 -2.93 -2.88 2.99
C LEU A 69 -2.77 -1.45 3.54
N LEU A 70 -2.48 -1.30 4.83
CA LEU A 70 -2.31 0.02 5.44
C LEU A 70 -1.14 0.79 4.84
N GLY A 71 0.05 0.17 4.77
CA GLY A 71 1.28 0.88 4.39
C GLY A 71 1.58 0.89 2.89
N ALA A 72 1.17 -0.12 2.12
CA ALA A 72 1.45 -0.21 0.68
C ALA A 72 0.28 0.23 -0.19
N VAL A 73 -0.97 0.02 0.26
CA VAL A 73 -2.17 0.41 -0.52
C VAL A 73 -2.67 1.78 -0.05
N PHE A 74 -2.87 1.99 1.25
CA PHE A 74 -3.42 3.24 1.78
C PHE A 74 -2.37 4.30 2.14
N GLY A 75 -1.07 4.00 2.00
CA GLY A 75 0.00 4.97 2.25
C GLY A 75 0.13 5.42 3.71
N ILE A 76 -0.40 4.65 4.67
CA ILE A 76 -0.35 4.99 6.09
C ILE A 76 1.10 4.99 6.59
N THR A 77 1.47 6.04 7.34
CA THR A 77 2.80 6.19 7.92
C THR A 77 3.06 5.14 8.99
N ASP A 78 4.34 4.91 9.29
CA ASP A 78 4.73 3.97 10.35
C ASP A 78 4.29 4.42 11.75
N ALA A 79 4.16 5.73 11.99
CA ALA A 79 3.65 6.26 13.24
C ALA A 79 2.19 5.85 13.47
N VAL A 80 1.32 6.12 12.49
CA VAL A 80 -0.12 5.81 12.57
C VAL A 80 -0.34 4.30 12.51
N GLY A 81 0.35 3.60 11.61
CA GLY A 81 0.22 2.15 11.46
C GLY A 81 0.70 1.37 12.68
N ALA A 82 1.75 1.84 13.37
CA ALA A 82 2.25 1.23 14.59
C ALA A 82 1.30 1.42 15.77
N GLU A 83 0.72 2.62 15.91
CA GLU A 83 -0.30 2.91 16.93
C GLU A 83 -1.54 2.02 16.72
N LEU A 84 -2.06 1.96 15.48
CA LEU A 84 -3.26 1.20 15.15
C LEU A 84 -3.10 -0.33 15.37
N LEU A 85 -1.87 -0.83 15.26
CA LEU A 85 -1.53 -2.25 15.44
C LEU A 85 -0.90 -2.56 16.80
N GLU A 86 -0.76 -1.57 17.69
CA GLU A 86 -0.14 -1.73 19.01
C GLU A 86 1.28 -2.37 18.94
N VAL A 87 2.09 -1.94 17.95
CA VAL A 87 3.47 -2.39 17.75
C VAL A 87 4.44 -1.20 17.76
N SER A 88 5.75 -1.45 17.78
CA SER A 88 6.72 -0.37 17.56
C SER A 88 6.78 0.07 16.10
N LYS A 89 7.10 1.35 15.84
CA LYS A 89 7.31 1.88 14.48
C LYS A 89 8.33 1.05 13.69
N ALA A 90 9.42 0.63 14.34
CA ALA A 90 10.43 -0.23 13.74
C ALA A 90 9.87 -1.60 13.33
N ASN A 91 9.00 -2.21 14.16
CA ASN A 91 8.35 -3.47 13.84
C ASN A 91 7.38 -3.32 12.65
N PHE A 92 6.57 -2.25 12.64
CA PHE A 92 5.69 -1.94 11.50
C PHE A 92 6.46 -1.83 10.18
N ARG A 93 7.54 -1.03 10.15
CA ARG A 93 8.38 -0.87 8.96
C ARG A 93 8.98 -2.20 8.49
N LYS A 94 9.47 -3.03 9.42
CA LYS A 94 10.02 -4.36 9.09
C LYS A 94 8.95 -5.29 8.50
N MET A 95 7.76 -5.35 9.10
CA MET A 95 6.66 -6.17 8.59
C MET A 95 6.21 -5.70 7.19
N LEU A 96 6.11 -4.39 6.98
CA LEU A 96 5.73 -3.82 5.68
C LEU A 96 6.75 -4.14 4.60
N SER A 97 8.03 -3.93 4.90
CA SER A 97 9.14 -4.24 3.97
C SER A 97 9.13 -5.73 3.58
N ARG A 98 9.03 -6.63 4.57
CA ARG A 98 8.97 -8.08 4.32
C ARG A 98 7.75 -8.47 3.50
N SER A 99 6.58 -7.90 3.79
CA SER A 99 5.34 -8.21 3.07
C SER A 99 5.40 -7.75 1.61
N ARG A 100 5.96 -6.56 1.35
CA ARG A 100 6.22 -6.05 -0.01
C ARG A 100 7.17 -6.98 -0.77
N LEU A 101 8.27 -7.36 -0.14
CA LEU A 101 9.26 -8.25 -0.76
C LEU A 101 8.66 -9.62 -1.08
N LYS A 102 7.89 -10.23 -0.17
CA LYS A 102 7.21 -11.51 -0.44
C LYS A 102 6.32 -11.44 -1.67
N ILE A 103 5.35 -10.52 -1.69
CA ILE A 103 4.43 -10.37 -2.82
C ILE A 103 5.19 -10.12 -4.11
N TYR A 104 6.16 -9.18 -4.08
CA TYR A 104 6.94 -8.83 -5.26
C TYR A 104 7.73 -10.03 -5.79
N SER A 105 8.47 -10.76 -4.94
CA SER A 105 9.32 -11.87 -5.38
C SER A 105 8.51 -12.96 -6.08
N TYR A 106 7.38 -13.39 -5.51
CA TYR A 106 6.54 -14.42 -6.14
C TYR A 106 5.88 -13.92 -7.43
N MET A 107 5.32 -12.70 -7.42
CA MET A 107 4.70 -12.17 -8.64
C MET A 107 5.73 -11.90 -9.74
N ASN A 108 6.93 -11.43 -9.40
CA ASN A 108 8.03 -11.20 -10.33
C ASN A 108 8.59 -12.51 -10.92
N GLY A 109 8.47 -13.63 -10.20
CA GLY A 109 8.88 -14.95 -10.68
C GLY A 109 7.89 -15.58 -11.68
N VAL A 110 6.60 -15.24 -11.61
CA VAL A 110 5.55 -15.97 -12.37
C VAL A 110 4.63 -15.09 -13.22
N CYS A 111 4.31 -13.87 -12.79
CA CYS A 111 3.28 -13.04 -13.43
C CYS A 111 3.85 -12.14 -14.54
N CYS A 112 3.24 -12.16 -15.73
CA CYS A 112 3.65 -11.31 -16.86
C CYS A 112 3.38 -9.82 -16.68
N HIS A 113 2.40 -9.47 -15.85
CA HIS A 113 2.05 -8.09 -15.57
C HIS A 113 3.07 -7.40 -14.65
N VAL A 114 3.88 -8.18 -13.93
CA VAL A 114 5.00 -7.68 -13.12
C VAL A 114 6.31 -7.79 -13.89
N ASN A 115 6.57 -8.94 -14.51
CA ASN A 115 7.74 -9.16 -15.36
C ASN A 115 7.32 -9.76 -16.70
N LYS A 116 7.46 -8.99 -17.78
CA LYS A 116 6.98 -9.34 -19.12
C LYS A 116 7.54 -10.66 -19.67
N ASN A 117 8.71 -11.09 -19.18
CA ASN A 117 9.37 -12.32 -19.60
C ASN A 117 8.74 -13.59 -19.02
N ASN A 118 7.91 -13.46 -17.98
CA ASN A 118 7.26 -14.61 -17.38
C ASN A 118 6.18 -15.18 -18.31
N PRO A 119 5.86 -16.49 -18.25
CA PRO A 119 4.94 -17.14 -19.18
C PRO A 119 3.46 -16.98 -18.80
N CYS A 120 3.12 -16.76 -17.53
CA CYS A 120 1.71 -16.72 -17.09
C CYS A 120 0.93 -15.60 -17.80
N ARG A 121 -0.14 -15.95 -18.52
CA ARG A 121 -1.09 -15.01 -19.13
C ARG A 121 -2.49 -15.26 -18.57
N CYS A 122 -3.21 -14.21 -18.15
CA CYS A 122 -4.58 -14.36 -17.65
C CYS A 122 -5.51 -14.92 -18.73
N GLU A 123 -5.35 -14.46 -19.98
CA GLU A 123 -6.13 -14.91 -21.13
C GLU A 123 -6.03 -16.42 -21.37
N GLY A 124 -4.83 -16.97 -21.19
CA GLY A 124 -4.56 -18.41 -21.31
C GLY A 124 -5.24 -19.27 -20.26
N LYS A 125 -5.72 -18.68 -19.17
CA LYS A 125 -6.30 -19.42 -18.04
C LYS A 125 -7.83 -19.36 -18.02
N ILE A 126 -8.45 -18.60 -18.92
CA ILE A 126 -9.90 -18.38 -18.95
C ILE A 126 -10.65 -19.71 -19.02
N LYS A 127 -10.32 -20.56 -20.00
CA LYS A 127 -10.98 -21.85 -20.22
C LYS A 127 -10.95 -22.72 -18.96
N THR A 128 -9.76 -22.95 -18.42
CA THR A 128 -9.57 -23.75 -17.22
C THR A 128 -10.37 -23.21 -16.02
N PHE A 129 -10.37 -21.89 -15.80
CA PHE A 129 -11.12 -21.31 -14.68
C PHE A 129 -12.65 -21.37 -14.89
N LEU A 130 -13.14 -21.35 -16.14
CA LEU A 130 -14.55 -21.59 -16.46
C LEU A 130 -14.94 -23.04 -16.18
N GLU A 131 -14.15 -24.00 -16.65
CA GLU A 131 -14.38 -25.44 -16.46
C GLU A 131 -14.37 -25.82 -14.96
N LEU A 132 -13.49 -25.20 -14.17
CA LEU A 132 -13.44 -25.37 -12.72
C LEU A 132 -14.54 -24.60 -11.96
N GLY A 133 -15.39 -23.84 -12.66
CA GLY A 133 -16.45 -23.02 -12.05
C GLY A 133 -15.92 -21.91 -11.12
N MET A 134 -14.67 -21.50 -11.32
CA MET A 134 -14.00 -20.48 -10.50
C MET A 134 -14.29 -19.05 -10.96
N ILE A 135 -14.77 -18.89 -12.19
CA ILE A 135 -15.33 -17.65 -12.76
C ILE A 135 -16.64 -17.97 -13.47
N ASP A 136 -17.60 -17.05 -13.42
CA ASP A 136 -18.89 -17.14 -14.14
C ASP A 136 -19.08 -15.88 -14.98
N PRO A 137 -19.12 -15.96 -16.32
CA PRO A 137 -19.31 -14.81 -17.19
C PRO A 137 -20.61 -14.06 -16.92
N ARG A 138 -21.65 -14.77 -16.45
CA ARG A 138 -22.97 -14.18 -16.17
C ARG A 138 -23.01 -13.49 -14.81
N LYS A 139 -22.01 -13.74 -13.96
CA LYS A 139 -21.93 -13.20 -12.61
C LYS A 139 -20.48 -12.87 -12.24
N PRO A 140 -19.88 -11.86 -12.91
CA PRO A 140 -18.57 -11.38 -12.54
C PRO A 140 -18.59 -10.91 -11.07
N ARG A 141 -17.55 -11.27 -10.33
CA ARG A 141 -17.38 -10.91 -8.92
C ARG A 141 -16.70 -9.55 -8.78
N PHE A 142 -15.73 -9.26 -9.66
CA PHE A 142 -14.87 -8.07 -9.55
C PHE A 142 -15.17 -7.03 -10.62
N HIS A 143 -15.50 -7.46 -11.84
CA HIS A 143 -15.93 -6.55 -12.89
C HIS A 143 -17.31 -6.01 -12.57
N ARG A 144 -17.35 -4.72 -12.17
CA ARG A 144 -18.57 -3.92 -12.11
C ARG A 144 -18.29 -2.54 -12.70
N PRO A 145 -19.06 -2.10 -13.71
CA PRO A 145 -18.81 -0.82 -14.37
C PRO A 145 -18.94 0.38 -13.43
N GLU A 146 -19.68 0.25 -12.33
CA GLU A 146 -19.88 1.30 -11.33
C GLU A 146 -18.75 1.43 -10.28
N PHE A 147 -17.78 0.53 -10.23
CA PHE A 147 -16.71 0.59 -9.21
C PHE A 147 -15.52 1.46 -9.65
N GLN A 148 -15.06 2.32 -8.73
CA GLN A 148 -13.82 3.07 -8.88
C GLN A 148 -12.61 2.15 -8.64
N ARG A 149 -11.54 2.31 -9.43
CA ARG A 149 -10.30 1.56 -9.20
C ARG A 149 -9.61 2.08 -7.94
N VAL A 150 -8.87 1.22 -7.26
CA VAL A 150 -8.12 1.57 -6.04
C VAL A 150 -7.27 2.84 -6.22
N LYS A 151 -6.56 2.96 -7.36
CA LYS A 151 -5.75 4.15 -7.66
C LYS A 151 -6.58 5.43 -7.76
N ASP A 152 -7.80 5.35 -8.28
CA ASP A 152 -8.65 6.52 -8.53
C ASP A 152 -9.18 7.04 -7.18
N VAL A 153 -9.62 6.13 -6.30
CA VAL A 153 -10.05 6.46 -4.92
C VAL A 153 -8.92 7.03 -4.07
N ILE A 154 -7.70 6.47 -4.18
CA ILE A 154 -6.54 6.97 -3.43
C ILE A 154 -6.22 8.41 -3.86
N ILE A 155 -6.22 8.70 -5.17
CA ILE A 155 -5.97 10.04 -5.69
C ILE A 155 -7.05 11.02 -5.19
N GLU A 156 -8.34 10.68 -5.35
CA GLU A 156 -9.44 11.54 -4.90
C GLU A 156 -9.34 11.88 -3.41
N ARG A 157 -8.99 10.90 -2.56
CA ARG A 157 -8.84 11.12 -1.11
C ARG A 157 -7.60 11.93 -0.74
N LEU A 158 -6.52 11.80 -1.51
CA LEU A 158 -5.33 12.64 -1.33
C LEU A 158 -5.64 14.09 -1.72
N ASP A 159 -6.33 14.28 -2.84
CA ASP A 159 -6.77 15.60 -3.30
C ASP A 159 -7.76 16.23 -2.29
N GLU A 160 -8.70 15.46 -1.75
CA GLU A 160 -9.63 15.92 -0.71
C GLU A 160 -8.90 16.31 0.57
N PHE A 161 -7.91 15.51 1.00
CA PHE A 161 -7.07 15.83 2.16
C PHE A 161 -6.27 17.12 1.94
N ASP A 162 -5.65 17.25 0.77
CA ASP A 162 -4.88 18.43 0.41
C ASP A 162 -5.77 19.67 0.42
N GLN A 163 -6.94 19.62 -0.24
CA GLN A 163 -7.87 20.75 -0.30
C GLN A 163 -8.50 21.08 1.06
N SER A 164 -8.89 20.07 1.84
CA SER A 164 -9.69 20.28 3.05
C SER A 164 -8.86 20.59 4.29
N TYR A 165 -7.64 20.05 4.37
CA TYR A 165 -6.82 20.11 5.57
C TYR A 165 -5.47 20.76 5.33
N TYR A 166 -4.77 20.38 4.26
CA TYR A 166 -3.38 20.79 4.08
C TYR A 166 -3.22 22.20 3.49
N VAL A 167 -3.98 22.55 2.45
CA VAL A 167 -3.97 23.87 1.81
C VAL A 167 -4.43 24.97 2.77
N PRO A 168 -5.54 24.85 3.50
CA PRO A 168 -5.95 25.88 4.48
C PRO A 168 -4.93 26.07 5.60
N PHE A 169 -4.33 24.96 6.07
CA PHE A 169 -3.23 25.00 7.05
C PHE A 169 -2.00 25.73 6.49
N LEU A 170 -1.59 25.42 5.26
CA LEU A 170 -0.45 26.07 4.61
C LEU A 170 -0.72 27.56 4.33
N GLU A 171 -1.93 27.95 3.95
CA GLU A 171 -2.31 29.35 3.80
C GLU A 171 -2.24 30.10 5.12
N LEU A 172 -2.75 29.50 6.21
CA LEU A 172 -2.61 30.04 7.56
C LEU A 172 -1.15 30.17 7.97
N PHE A 173 -0.31 29.18 7.64
CA PHE A 173 1.12 29.17 7.93
C PHE A 173 1.88 30.23 7.11
N ARG A 174 1.54 30.42 5.84
CA ARG A 174 2.12 31.44 4.96
C ARG A 174 1.74 32.87 5.35
N LYS A 175 0.62 33.05 6.08
CA LYS A 175 0.21 34.32 6.67
C LYS A 175 0.94 34.66 7.97
N GLN A 176 1.77 33.76 8.50
CA GLN A 176 2.57 34.06 9.69
C GLN A 176 3.65 35.10 9.37
N PRO A 177 4.01 35.98 10.32
CA PRO A 177 5.11 36.91 10.13
C PRO A 177 6.40 36.16 9.81
N PHE A 178 7.06 36.53 8.72
CA PHE A 178 8.43 36.10 8.46
C PHE A 178 9.34 36.90 9.41
N TYR A 179 9.68 36.30 10.55
CA TYR A 179 10.63 36.91 11.47
C TYR A 179 12.04 36.78 10.88
N ASP A 180 12.64 37.90 10.52
CA ASP A 180 14.09 37.93 10.33
C ASP A 180 14.74 37.42 11.62
N ALA A 181 15.70 36.50 11.50
CA ALA A 181 16.49 36.12 12.65
C ALA A 181 17.13 37.41 13.20
N PRO A 182 16.98 37.74 14.50
CA PRO A 182 17.63 38.92 15.06
C PRO A 182 19.12 38.80 14.76
N ASP A 183 19.77 39.92 14.41
CA ASP A 183 21.21 39.96 14.16
C ASP A 183 21.93 39.65 15.48
N MET A 184 22.05 38.36 15.78
CA MET A 184 22.64 37.82 16.99
C MET A 184 24.10 38.24 17.08
N THR A 185 24.76 38.44 15.94
CA THR A 185 26.13 38.94 15.92
C THR A 185 26.20 40.38 16.43
N ARG A 186 25.29 41.27 16.00
CA ARG A 186 25.21 42.64 16.51
C ARG A 186 24.73 42.68 17.96
N TRP A 187 23.76 41.86 18.34
CA TRP A 187 23.30 41.76 19.73
C TRP A 187 24.42 41.30 20.67
N LEU A 188 25.14 40.22 20.30
CA LEU A 188 26.31 39.74 21.05
C LEU A 188 27.43 40.78 21.08
N ARG A 189 27.72 41.49 19.98
CA ARG A 189 28.72 42.58 19.96
C ARG A 189 28.34 43.70 20.93
N ASN A 190 27.10 44.16 20.90
CA ASN A 190 26.63 45.23 21.78
C ASN A 190 26.66 44.80 23.24
N MET A 191 26.31 43.54 23.52
CA MET A 191 26.33 42.96 24.86
C MET A 191 27.76 42.80 25.39
N LEU A 192 28.71 42.32 24.56
CA LEU A 192 30.13 42.26 24.89
C LEU A 192 30.79 43.63 25.04
N GLN A 193 30.22 44.68 24.45
CA GLN A 193 30.68 46.06 24.61
C GLN A 193 30.05 46.78 25.83
N ASN A 194 29.02 46.18 26.44
CA ASN A 194 28.36 46.75 27.61
C ASN A 194 29.30 46.73 28.83
N LYS A 195 29.51 47.89 29.44
CA LYS A 195 30.42 48.06 30.59
C LYS A 195 30.00 47.26 31.82
N GLU A 196 28.70 47.19 32.13
CA GLU A 196 28.20 46.39 33.25
C GLU A 196 28.44 44.90 32.99
N PHE A 197 28.21 44.45 31.75
CA PHE A 197 28.44 43.05 31.38
C PHE A 197 29.93 42.65 31.45
N LYS A 198 30.82 43.52 30.96
CA LYS A 198 32.28 43.34 31.07
C LYS A 198 32.76 43.28 32.52
N GLN A 199 32.21 44.16 33.38
CA GLN A 199 32.51 44.16 34.81
C GLN A 199 32.01 42.90 35.51
N LEU A 200 30.81 42.42 35.17
CA LEU A 200 30.23 41.22 35.75
C LEU A 200 31.09 39.97 35.46
N LEU A 201 31.73 39.90 34.30
CA LEU A 201 32.51 38.74 33.86
C LEU A 201 34.03 38.90 33.97
N ASN A 202 34.53 40.00 34.55
CA ASN A 202 35.97 40.32 34.62
C ASN A 202 36.69 40.27 33.25
N ILE A 203 36.00 40.69 32.19
CA ILE A 203 36.56 40.74 30.84
C ILE A 203 37.09 42.17 30.62
N HIS A 204 38.41 42.35 30.64
CA HIS A 204 39.07 43.63 30.34
C HIS A 204 39.04 43.95 28.84
#